data_AF-A0A7Y0XCX1-F1
#
_entry.id   AF-A0A7Y0XCX1-F1
#
_cell.length_a   1.000
_cell.length_b   1.000
_cell.length_c   1.000
_cell.angle_alpha   90.00
_cell.angle_beta   90.00
_cell.angle_gamma   90.00
#
_symmetry.space_group_name_H-M   'P 1'
#
loop_
_entity.id
_entity.type
_entity.pdbx_description
1 polymer ?
#
loop_
_entity_poly.entity_id
_entity_poly.type
_entity_poly.pdbx_seq_one_letter_code
_entity_poly.pdbx_strand_id
1 'polypeptide(L)' 'PGNIFPEFKVDNGHAEQLGVVTYPALFLASPDGSFAPVGQGVMSLPDTANRILVTARRAGWISDDEFNKTRALVNTDNNI' A
#
# COMPACT_ATOMS: atom_id res chain seq x y z
N PRO A 1 -17.57 19.67 -11.03
CA PRO A 1 -17.52 18.65 -9.96
C PRO A 1 -18.94 18.34 -9.43
N GLY A 2 -19.46 17.14 -9.71
CA GLY A 2 -20.89 16.80 -9.60
C GLY A 2 -21.41 16.41 -8.21
N ASN A 3 -20.84 16.93 -7.12
CA ASN A 3 -21.30 16.69 -5.74
C ASN A 3 -21.41 15.20 -5.30
N ILE A 4 -20.68 14.31 -5.97
CA ILE A 4 -20.68 12.85 -5.72
C ILE A 4 -19.95 12.45 -4.43
N PHE A 5 -19.15 13.36 -3.86
CA PHE A 5 -18.50 13.22 -2.56
C PHE A 5 -18.64 14.55 -1.82
N PRO A 6 -19.67 14.73 -0.98
CA PRO A 6 -19.97 16.04 -0.37
C PRO A 6 -18.89 16.49 0.62
N GLU A 7 -18.13 15.56 1.20
CA GLU A 7 -17.08 15.82 2.19
C GLU A 7 -15.67 15.53 1.68
N PHE A 8 -15.41 15.77 0.39
CA PHE A 8 -14.03 15.65 -0.11
C PHE A 8 -13.18 16.81 0.40
N LYS A 9 -11.95 16.50 0.85
CA LYS A 9 -10.94 17.51 1.12
C LYS A 9 -10.19 17.80 -0.17
N VAL A 10 -10.25 19.06 -0.62
CA VAL A 10 -9.42 19.54 -1.73
C VAL A 10 -7.95 19.39 -1.31
N ASP A 11 -7.13 18.84 -2.20
CA ASP A 11 -5.69 18.79 -1.98
C ASP A 11 -5.12 20.22 -1.84
N ASN A 12 -4.29 20.42 -0.83
CA ASN A 12 -3.64 21.70 -0.51
C ASN A 12 -2.11 21.54 -0.46
N GLY A 13 -1.54 20.65 -1.29
CA GLY A 13 -0.10 20.41 -1.38
C GLY A 13 0.37 19.06 -0.82
N HIS A 14 -0.54 18.24 -0.29
CA HIS A 14 -0.17 16.90 0.18
C HIS A 14 0.24 15.99 -0.99
N ALA A 15 -0.43 16.09 -2.14
CA ALA A 15 -0.04 15.29 -3.31
C ALA A 15 1.38 15.65 -3.79
N GLU A 16 1.72 16.94 -3.78
CA GLU A 16 3.06 17.43 -4.10
C GLU A 16 4.10 16.94 -3.08
N GLN A 17 3.82 17.09 -1.77
CA GLN A 17 4.70 16.63 -0.70
C GLN A 17 4.97 15.12 -0.76
N LEU A 18 3.97 14.33 -1.16
CA LEU A 18 4.09 12.88 -1.33
C LEU A 18 4.68 12.46 -2.69
N GLY A 19 5.00 13.41 -3.57
CA GLY A 19 5.56 13.12 -4.90
C GLY A 19 4.58 12.38 -5.81
N VAL A 20 3.29 12.72 -5.75
CA VAL A 20 2.27 12.14 -6.63
C VAL A 20 2.45 12.69 -8.05
N VAL A 21 2.75 11.79 -8.99
CA VAL A 21 2.90 12.07 -10.42
C VAL A 21 1.80 11.42 -11.27
N THR A 22 1.08 10.44 -10.73
CA THR A 22 -0.02 9.75 -11.43
C THR A 22 -1.13 9.36 -10.46
N TYR A 23 -2.39 9.52 -10.88
CA TYR A 23 -3.57 9.12 -10.13
C TYR A 23 -4.19 7.81 -10.66
N PRO A 24 -4.79 6.97 -9.81
CA PRO A 24 -4.82 7.05 -8.35
C PRO A 24 -3.44 6.75 -7.73
N ALA A 25 -3.14 7.31 -6.56
CA ALA A 25 -1.90 7.04 -5.83
C ALA A 25 -2.22 6.47 -4.44
N LEU A 26 -1.52 5.42 -4.05
CA LEU A 26 -1.70 4.72 -2.78
C LEU A 26 -0.41 4.75 -1.97
N PHE A 27 -0.55 5.12 -0.70
CA PHE A 27 0.52 5.17 0.29
C PHE A 27 0.06 4.47 1.56
N LEU A 28 1.02 3.90 2.30
CA LEU A 28 0.80 3.55 3.69
C LEU A 28 1.15 4.75 4.57
N ALA A 29 0.44 4.89 5.68
CA ALA A 29 0.71 5.91 6.69
C ALA A 29 0.89 5.23 8.05
N SER A 30 1.96 5.56 8.76
CA SER A 30 2.20 5.09 10.12
C SER A 30 1.67 6.10 11.15
N PRO A 31 1.36 5.66 12.39
CA PRO A 31 0.90 6.55 13.46
C PRO A 31 1.88 7.68 13.82
N ASP A 32 3.18 7.50 13.56
CA ASP A 32 4.23 8.50 13.79
C ASP A 32 4.33 9.57 12.70
N GLY A 33 3.45 9.51 11.68
CA GLY A 33 3.40 10.48 10.58
C GLY A 33 4.31 10.16 9.41
N SER A 34 4.91 8.97 9.35
CA SER A 34 5.68 8.52 8.18
C SER A 34 4.78 7.97 7.07
N PHE A 35 5.21 8.14 5.82
CA PHE A 35 4.49 7.64 4.65
C PHE A 35 5.40 6.78 3.79
N ALA A 36 4.84 5.72 3.20
CA ALA A 36 5.57 4.83 2.29
C ALA A 36 4.74 4.55 1.02
N PRO A 37 5.31 4.74 -0.19
CA PRO A 37 4.56 4.59 -1.43
C PRO A 37 4.29 3.12 -1.75
N VAL A 38 3.02 2.78 -1.97
CA VAL A 38 2.60 1.44 -2.45
C VAL A 38 2.64 1.40 -3.98
N GLY A 39 2.12 2.44 -4.63
CA GLY A 39 2.10 2.58 -6.07
C GLY A 39 1.25 3.74 -6.56
N GLN A 40 1.47 4.12 -7.81
CA GLN A 40 0.72 5.16 -8.51
C GLN A 40 0.24 4.61 -9.87
N GLY A 41 -1.02 4.89 -10.21
CA GLY A 41 -1.75 4.28 -11.32
C GLY A 41 -2.67 3.14 -10.89
N VAL A 42 -3.42 2.59 -11.85
CA VAL A 42 -4.34 1.47 -11.61
C VAL A 42 -3.55 0.19 -11.33
N MET A 43 -3.89 -0.49 -10.23
CA MET A 43 -3.30 -1.77 -9.83
C MET A 43 -4.42 -2.78 -9.56
N SER A 44 -4.14 -4.06 -9.80
CA SER A 44 -5.07 -5.13 -9.41
C SER A 44 -5.09 -5.30 -7.89
N LEU A 45 -6.17 -5.86 -7.35
CA LEU A 45 -6.23 -6.15 -5.91
C LEU A 45 -5.08 -7.08 -5.44
N PRO A 46 -4.72 -8.18 -6.14
CA PRO A 46 -3.58 -9.01 -5.75
C PRO A 46 -2.24 -8.26 -5.78
N ASP A 47 -2.00 -7.41 -6.80
CA ASP A 47 -0.78 -6.59 -6.88
C ASP A 47 -0.73 -5.58 -5.74
N THR A 48 -1.86 -4.94 -5.44
CA THR A 48 -2.00 -3.98 -4.33
C THR A 48 -1.70 -4.66 -2.99
N ALA A 49 -2.31 -5.81 -2.71
CA ALA A 49 -2.09 -6.55 -1.46
C ALA A 49 -0.62 -6.95 -1.29
N ASN A 50 0.01 -7.46 -2.34
CA ASN A 50 1.43 -7.80 -2.32
C ASN A 50 2.32 -6.57 -2.08
N ARG A 51 2.05 -5.45 -2.75
CA ARG A 51 2.83 -4.21 -2.59
C ARG A 51 2.68 -3.60 -1.21
N ILE A 52 1.52 -3.69 -0.57
CA ILE A 52 1.32 -3.25 0.81
C ILE A 52 2.31 -3.97 1.73
N LEU A 53 2.39 -5.31 1.63
CA LEU A 53 3.27 -6.12 2.46
C LEU A 53 4.76 -5.82 2.20
N VAL A 54 5.15 -5.73 0.92
CA VAL A 54 6.52 -5.39 0.53
C VAL A 54 6.91 -3.99 1.02
N THR A 55 5.99 -3.02 0.91
CA THR A 55 6.21 -1.63 1.35
C THR A 55 6.38 -1.55 2.86
N ALA A 56 5.50 -2.21 3.62
CA ALA A 56 5.59 -2.27 5.07
C ALA A 56 6.90 -2.90 5.55
N ARG A 57 7.34 -4.01 4.91
CA ARG A 57 8.62 -4.65 5.21
C ARG A 57 9.81 -3.72 4.91
N ARG A 58 9.82 -3.05 3.75
CA ARG A 58 10.89 -2.11 3.36
C ARG A 58 10.96 -0.89 4.28
N ALA A 59 9.83 -0.45 4.80
CA ALA A 59 9.75 0.63 5.78
C ALA A 59 10.13 0.18 7.21
N GLY A 60 10.39 -1.12 7.42
CA GLY A 60 10.69 -1.69 8.73
C GLY A 60 9.49 -1.76 9.67
N TRP A 61 8.26 -1.64 9.14
CA TRP A 61 7.03 -1.65 9.94
C TRP A 61 6.54 -3.05 10.27
N ILE A 62 7.01 -4.05 9.52
CA ILE A 62 6.86 -5.48 9.84
C ILE A 62 8.21 -6.17 9.67
N SER A 63 8.44 -7.19 10.50
CA SER A 63 9.63 -8.04 10.43
C SER A 63 9.59 -9.02 9.25
N ASP A 64 10.74 -9.62 8.96
CA ASP A 64 10.85 -10.70 7.97
C ASP A 64 9.99 -11.91 8.34
N ASP A 65 9.88 -12.23 9.64
CA ASP A 65 9.05 -13.32 10.15
C ASP A 65 7.55 -13.03 9.93
N GLU A 66 7.10 -11.82 10.27
CA GLU A 66 5.72 -11.38 10.02
C GLU A 66 5.40 -11.34 8.52
N PHE A 67 6.33 -10.84 7.70
CA PHE A 67 6.17 -10.87 6.25
C PHE A 67 6.04 -12.31 5.73
N ASN A 68 6.87 -13.24 6.21
CA ASN A 68 6.80 -14.64 5.79
C ASN A 68 5.47 -15.31 6.20
N LYS A 69 4.91 -14.97 7.36
CA LYS A 69 3.58 -15.46 7.81
C LYS A 69 2.43 -15.03 6.90
N THR A 70 2.61 -13.98 6.08
CA THR A 70 1.59 -13.55 5.10
C THR A 70 1.61 -14.35 3.80
N ARG A 71 2.62 -15.21 3.59
CA ARG A 71 2.71 -16.05 2.40
C ARG A 71 1.85 -17.29 2.58
N ALA A 72 1.27 -17.78 1.49
CA ALA A 72 0.51 -19.03 1.52
C ALA A 72 1.42 -20.17 2.02
N LEU A 73 0.89 -20.99 2.95
CA LEU A 73 1.52 -22.25 3.30
C LEU A 73 1.42 -23.18 2.09
N VAL A 74 2.53 -23.42 1.41
CA VAL A 74 2.60 -24.47 0.40
C VAL A 74 2.74 -25.78 1.17
N ASN A 75 1.61 -26.47 1.38
CA ASN A 75 1.64 -27.81 1.98
C ASN A 75 2.30 -28.75 0.96
N THR A 76 3.58 -29.04 1.17
CA THR A 76 4.39 -29.86 0.24
C THR A 76 4.19 -31.35 0.51
N ASP A 77 3.40 -31.70 1.52
CA ASP A 77 3.21 -33.07 2.01
C ASP A 77 2.24 -33.93 1.18
N ASN A 78 1.67 -33.41 0.09
CA ASN A 78 0.71 -34.14 -0.76
C ASN A 78 1.33 -34.76 -2.03
N ASN A 79 2.66 -34.85 -2.13
CA ASN A 79 3.33 -35.44 -3.31
C ASN A 79 4.50 -36.36 -2.92
N ILE A 80 4.32 -37.41 -2.10
CA ILE A 80 5.00 -38.73 -2.21
C ILE A 80 4.11 -39.81 -1.59
#